data_AF-A0AA35RYH0-F1
#
_entry.id   AF-A0AA35RYH0-F1
#
_cell.length_a   1.000
_cell.length_b   1.000
_cell.length_c   1.000
_cell.angle_alpha   90.00
_cell.angle_beta   90.00
_cell.angle_gamma   90.00
#
_symmetry.space_group_name_H-M   'P 1'
#
loop_
_entity.id
_entity.type
_entity.pdbx_description
1 polymer ?
#
loop_
_entity_poly.entity_id
_entity_poly.type
_entity_poly.pdbx_seq_one_letter_code
_entity_poly.pdbx_strand_id
1 'polypeptide(L)'
;MTAILDEYLAKHPGSAQRFAEAVGLFPGGVTHDTRYAQPFPLYMTHGSGPRKWDVDGEEYIDYVSGHGALILGHSHPAVAAAVAEQVTRGTHLGASTDEEVRWAKAVMALVPSVERVRFHSSGTEATLMAMRLARAYTGKRKVMKLQDHFHGWHDYAMAGSDRPSPGIPEASFESMVIVPPATFDAGVEDALNRDPDIAAVILEPTGAHYGQLPSTFPSS
;
A
#
# COMPACT_ATOMS: atom_id res chain seq x y z
N MET A 1 -5.01 4.19 35.58
CA MET A 1 -5.12 4.58 34.16
C MET A 1 -4.69 6.03 34.06
N THR A 2 -4.02 6.42 32.98
CA THR A 2 -3.45 7.78 32.83
C THR A 2 -4.52 8.76 32.37
N ALA A 3 -4.38 10.04 32.73
CA ALA A 3 -5.32 11.10 32.34
C ALA A 3 -5.62 11.13 30.83
N ILE A 4 -4.64 10.78 29.98
CA ILE A 4 -4.80 10.72 28.52
C ILE A 4 -5.77 9.61 28.09
N LEU A 5 -5.70 8.43 28.72
CA LEU A 5 -6.58 7.32 28.37
C LEU A 5 -8.02 7.62 28.80
N ASP A 6 -8.19 8.19 29.99
CA ASP A 6 -9.51 8.56 30.49
C ASP A 6 -10.16 9.65 29.61
N GLU A 7 -9.36 10.63 29.16
CA GLU A 7 -9.79 11.65 28.20
C GLU A 7 -10.17 11.03 26.85
N TYR A 8 -9.37 10.11 26.31
CA TYR A 8 -9.67 9.41 25.06
C TYR A 8 -10.99 8.63 25.15
N LEU A 9 -11.19 7.88 26.23
CA LEU A 9 -12.41 7.11 26.46
C LEU A 9 -13.65 8.02 26.58
N ALA A 10 -13.53 9.12 27.33
CA ALA A 10 -14.63 10.07 27.52
C ALA A 10 -14.99 10.81 26.23
N LYS A 11 -14.01 11.07 25.38
CA LYS A 11 -14.16 11.86 24.16
C LYS A 11 -14.71 11.05 22.97
N HIS A 12 -14.53 9.73 22.97
CA HIS A 12 -14.87 8.88 21.81
C HIS A 12 -15.84 7.72 22.13
N PRO A 13 -16.97 7.95 22.82
CA PRO A 13 -17.90 6.87 23.22
C PRO A 13 -18.56 6.16 22.03
N GLY A 14 -18.87 6.88 20.94
CA GLY A 14 -19.48 6.35 19.73
C GLY A 14 -18.50 5.50 18.91
N SER A 15 -17.21 5.84 18.92
CA SER A 15 -16.16 4.97 18.37
C SER A 15 -16.01 3.68 19.19
N ALA A 16 -16.04 3.78 20.53
CA ALA A 16 -15.98 2.63 21.43
C ALA A 16 -17.13 1.63 21.17
N GLN A 17 -18.36 2.15 21.04
CA GLN A 17 -19.54 1.34 20.76
C GLN A 17 -19.40 0.57 19.44
N ARG A 18 -18.98 1.24 18.36
CA ARG A 18 -18.80 0.61 17.05
C ARG A 18 -17.69 -0.43 17.05
N PHE A 19 -16.61 -0.20 17.79
CA PHE A 19 -15.57 -1.20 17.93
C PHE A 19 -16.06 -2.45 18.67
N ALA A 20 -16.84 -2.27 19.74
CA ALA A 20 -17.44 -3.38 20.47
C ALA A 20 -18.34 -4.25 19.56
N GLU A 21 -19.12 -3.62 18.68
CA GLU A 21 -19.88 -4.32 17.65
C GLU A 21 -18.96 -5.00 16.62
N ALA A 22 -17.95 -4.28 16.12
CA ALA A 22 -17.05 -4.77 15.08
C ALA A 22 -16.19 -5.96 15.52
N VAL A 23 -15.84 -6.08 16.81
CA VAL A 23 -15.12 -7.25 17.34
C VAL A 23 -15.91 -8.55 17.16
N GLY A 24 -17.26 -8.48 17.15
CA GLY A 24 -18.11 -9.63 16.83
C GLY A 24 -18.23 -9.93 15.33
N LEU A 25 -17.79 -9.02 14.46
CA LEU A 25 -17.95 -9.11 13.00
C LEU A 25 -16.62 -9.37 12.27
N PHE A 26 -15.53 -8.80 12.76
CA PHE A 26 -14.22 -8.82 12.13
C PHE A 26 -13.14 -9.30 13.11
N PRO A 27 -12.18 -10.13 12.68
CA PRO A 27 -11.01 -10.45 13.49
C PRO A 27 -10.30 -9.18 13.97
N GLY A 28 -10.11 -9.04 15.28
CA GLY A 28 -9.51 -7.84 15.86
C GLY A 28 -10.36 -6.56 15.72
N GLY A 29 -11.63 -6.66 15.30
CA GLY A 29 -12.55 -5.53 15.13
C GLY A 29 -12.24 -4.61 13.95
N VAL A 30 -11.36 -5.01 13.03
CA VAL A 30 -10.95 -4.19 11.87
C VAL A 30 -10.85 -5.01 10.58
N THR A 31 -10.94 -4.34 9.43
CA THR A 31 -10.76 -4.93 8.09
C THR A 31 -9.45 -4.56 7.42
N HIS A 32 -8.58 -3.85 8.14
CA HIS A 32 -7.26 -3.44 7.68
C HIS A 32 -6.35 -3.30 8.90
N ASP A 33 -5.27 -4.07 8.96
CA ASP A 33 -4.43 -4.20 10.16
C ASP A 33 -3.91 -2.85 10.69
N THR A 34 -3.57 -1.91 9.80
CA THR A 34 -3.07 -0.58 10.22
C THR A 34 -4.12 0.29 10.93
N ARG A 35 -5.39 -0.11 10.90
CA ARG A 35 -6.47 0.58 11.61
C ARG A 35 -6.64 0.07 13.03
N TYR A 36 -6.03 -1.05 13.41
CA TYR A 36 -6.15 -1.57 14.76
C TYR A 36 -5.49 -0.63 15.76
N ALA A 37 -6.19 -0.34 16.86
CA ALA A 37 -5.68 0.44 17.97
C ALA A 37 -6.34 0.00 19.28
N GLN A 38 -5.64 0.18 20.39
CA GLN A 38 -6.15 -0.07 21.74
C GLN A 38 -6.32 1.27 22.47
N PRO A 39 -7.40 1.47 23.26
CA PRO A 39 -8.44 0.48 23.58
C PRO A 39 -9.42 0.18 22.43
N PHE A 40 -9.56 1.11 21.48
CA PHE A 40 -10.33 0.96 20.25
C PHE A 40 -9.82 1.95 19.19
N PRO A 41 -10.09 1.74 17.90
CA PRO A 41 -9.82 2.73 16.86
C PRO A 41 -10.93 3.77 16.74
N LEU A 42 -10.59 4.94 16.21
CA LEU A 42 -11.56 5.98 15.87
C LEU A 42 -12.36 5.59 14.62
N TYR A 43 -13.67 5.81 14.66
CA TYR A 43 -14.55 5.61 13.50
C TYR A 43 -14.81 6.94 12.81
N MET A 44 -14.35 7.09 11.57
CA MET A 44 -14.51 8.31 10.79
C MET A 44 -15.87 8.35 10.08
N THR A 45 -16.51 9.52 10.02
CA THR A 45 -17.77 9.73 9.28
C THR A 45 -17.55 10.40 7.94
N HIS A 46 -16.74 11.45 7.89
CA HIS A 46 -16.50 12.23 6.68
C HIS A 46 -15.18 13.00 6.75
N GLY A 47 -14.78 13.53 5.59
CA GLY A 47 -13.62 14.41 5.45
C GLY A 47 -13.82 15.46 4.38
N SER A 48 -13.16 16.60 4.55
CA SER A 48 -13.18 17.73 3.62
C SER A 48 -11.85 18.48 3.69
N GLY A 49 -11.20 18.66 2.53
CA GLY A 49 -9.88 19.26 2.45
C GLY A 49 -8.88 18.50 3.34
N PRO A 50 -8.12 19.19 4.21
CA PRO A 50 -7.12 18.56 5.07
C PRO A 50 -7.70 18.00 6.38
N ARG A 51 -9.03 17.98 6.55
CA ARG A 51 -9.68 17.61 7.83
C ARG A 51 -10.58 16.39 7.68
N LYS A 52 -10.77 15.68 8.79
CA LYS A 52 -11.73 14.57 8.94
C LYS A 52 -12.41 14.60 10.30
N TRP A 53 -13.60 14.04 10.38
CA TRP A 53 -14.40 13.98 11.60
C TRP A 53 -14.72 12.55 11.97
N ASP A 54 -14.68 12.24 13.26
CA ASP A 54 -15.13 10.95 13.77
C ASP A 54 -16.67 10.88 13.92
N VAL A 55 -17.17 9.78 14.48
CA VAL A 55 -18.58 9.53 14.78
C VAL A 55 -19.08 10.29 16.01
N ASP A 56 -18.17 10.81 16.81
CA ASP A 56 -18.43 11.61 18.00
C ASP A 56 -18.42 13.12 17.70
N GLY A 57 -18.09 13.49 16.45
CA GLY A 57 -18.08 14.87 15.94
C GLY A 57 -16.73 15.56 16.09
N GLU A 58 -15.69 14.84 16.53
CA GLU A 58 -14.37 15.40 16.76
C GLU A 58 -13.63 15.60 15.46
N GLU A 59 -13.03 16.79 15.32
CA GLU A 59 -12.32 17.21 14.12
C GLU A 59 -10.81 16.95 14.25
N TYR A 60 -10.21 16.45 13.17
CA TYR A 60 -8.79 16.16 13.08
C TYR A 60 -8.18 16.79 11.82
N ILE A 61 -6.96 17.30 11.95
CA ILE A 61 -6.10 17.57 10.79
C ILE A 61 -5.47 16.25 10.35
N ASP A 62 -5.69 15.84 9.09
CA ASP A 62 -5.32 14.52 8.61
C ASP A 62 -3.95 14.46 7.94
N TYR A 63 -2.94 14.06 8.72
CA TYR A 63 -1.59 13.80 8.22
C TYR A 63 -1.41 12.40 7.61
N VAL A 64 -2.40 11.51 7.71
CA VAL A 64 -2.33 10.16 7.11
C VAL A 64 -2.78 10.19 5.66
N SER A 65 -3.80 11.00 5.34
CA SER A 65 -4.24 11.31 3.96
C SER A 65 -4.35 10.07 3.05
N GLY A 66 -5.06 9.04 3.52
CA GLY A 66 -5.26 7.79 2.78
C GLY A 66 -3.97 6.98 2.55
N HIS A 67 -2.99 7.08 3.46
CA HIS A 67 -1.64 6.53 3.29
C HIS A 67 -0.92 7.13 2.06
N GLY A 68 -1.11 8.44 1.84
CA GLY A 68 -0.56 9.19 0.71
C GLY A 68 -1.43 9.21 -0.55
N ALA A 69 -2.47 8.37 -0.65
CA ALA A 69 -3.34 8.33 -1.83
C ALA A 69 -4.18 9.60 -2.03
N LEU A 70 -4.48 10.33 -0.95
CA LEU A 70 -5.31 11.54 -1.00
C LEU A 70 -4.44 12.80 -1.02
N ILE A 71 -3.53 12.92 -1.99
CA ILE A 71 -2.63 14.08 -2.13
C ILE A 71 -3.37 15.42 -2.26
N LEU A 72 -4.60 15.41 -2.76
CA LEU A 72 -5.47 16.59 -2.89
C LEU A 72 -6.41 16.79 -1.68
N GLY A 73 -6.25 15.99 -0.61
CA GLY A 73 -7.13 15.96 0.53
C GLY A 73 -8.47 15.25 0.28
N HIS A 74 -9.35 15.31 1.28
CA HIS A 74 -10.67 14.69 1.25
C HIS A 74 -11.64 15.51 0.39
N SER A 75 -12.47 14.82 -0.40
CA SER A 75 -13.58 15.42 -1.14
C SER A 75 -13.18 16.60 -2.05
N HIS A 76 -12.02 16.53 -2.70
CA HIS A 76 -11.57 17.59 -3.62
C HIS A 76 -12.64 17.87 -4.70
N PRO A 77 -13.15 19.10 -4.87
CA PRO A 77 -14.34 19.37 -5.68
C PRO A 77 -14.24 18.88 -7.13
N ALA A 78 -13.08 19.05 -7.77
CA ALA A 78 -12.87 18.59 -9.15
C ALA A 78 -12.89 17.06 -9.28
N VAL A 79 -12.39 16.33 -8.28
CA VAL A 79 -12.39 14.86 -8.27
C VAL A 79 -13.80 14.35 -8.02
N ALA A 80 -14.50 14.93 -7.03
CA ALA A 80 -15.87 14.57 -6.71
C ALA A 80 -16.82 14.81 -7.90
N ALA A 81 -16.69 15.95 -8.59
CA ALA A 81 -17.48 16.26 -9.77
C ALA A 81 -17.23 15.26 -10.91
N ALA A 82 -15.97 14.95 -11.23
CA ALA A 82 -15.63 14.00 -12.28
C ALA A 82 -16.14 12.58 -12.00
N VAL A 83 -16.05 12.13 -10.75
CA VAL A 83 -16.60 10.82 -10.33
C VAL A 83 -18.13 10.84 -10.41
N ALA A 84 -18.79 11.88 -9.90
CA ALA A 84 -20.25 11.98 -9.94
C ALA A 84 -20.79 11.96 -11.38
N GLU A 85 -20.15 12.68 -12.29
CA GLU A 85 -20.47 12.66 -13.72
C GLU A 85 -20.31 11.24 -14.29
N GLN A 86 -19.17 10.58 -14.05
CA GLN A 86 -18.92 9.25 -14.58
C GLN A 86 -19.91 8.20 -14.05
N VAL A 87 -20.31 8.28 -12.78
CA VAL A 87 -21.27 7.33 -12.18
C VAL A 87 -22.61 7.33 -12.93
N THR A 88 -23.06 8.48 -13.44
CA THR A 88 -24.30 8.55 -14.25
C THR A 88 -24.18 7.87 -15.62
N ARG A 89 -22.95 7.67 -16.11
CA ARG A 89 -22.62 6.98 -17.36
C ARG A 89 -22.35 5.49 -17.16
N GLY A 90 -22.24 5.04 -15.91
CA GLY A 90 -21.90 3.67 -15.52
C GLY A 90 -20.45 3.52 -15.02
N THR A 91 -20.25 2.59 -14.09
CA THR A 91 -18.96 2.36 -13.41
C THR A 91 -18.20 1.13 -13.90
N HIS A 92 -18.90 0.19 -14.56
CA HIS A 92 -18.29 -1.00 -15.15
C HIS A 92 -19.07 -1.42 -16.40
N LEU A 93 -18.55 -1.06 -17.58
CA LEU A 93 -19.25 -1.28 -18.85
C LEU A 93 -18.97 -2.65 -19.49
N GLY A 94 -18.06 -3.45 -18.90
CA GLY A 94 -17.66 -4.74 -19.49
C GLY A 94 -16.95 -4.61 -20.83
N ALA A 95 -16.41 -3.42 -21.13
CA ALA A 95 -15.73 -3.08 -22.37
C ALA A 95 -14.72 -1.95 -22.13
N SER A 96 -13.81 -1.75 -23.08
CA SER A 96 -12.84 -0.64 -23.09
C SER A 96 -13.52 0.72 -23.19
N THR A 97 -12.85 1.75 -22.66
CA THR A 97 -13.36 3.12 -22.60
C THR A 97 -12.30 4.14 -23.01
N ASP A 98 -12.71 5.34 -23.44
CA ASP A 98 -11.75 6.42 -23.73
C ASP A 98 -11.01 6.87 -22.47
N GLU A 99 -11.64 6.73 -21.30
CA GLU A 99 -11.09 7.06 -20.00
C GLU A 99 -9.78 6.29 -19.70
N GLU A 100 -9.71 4.99 -20.00
CA GLU A 100 -8.50 4.20 -19.76
C GLU A 100 -7.35 4.62 -20.71
N VAL A 101 -7.66 4.98 -21.95
CA VAL A 101 -6.69 5.49 -22.92
C VAL A 101 -6.16 6.86 -22.50
N ARG A 102 -7.03 7.77 -22.04
CA ARG A 102 -6.62 9.08 -21.52
C ARG A 102 -5.72 8.94 -20.29
N TRP A 103 -6.08 8.06 -19.36
CA TRP A 103 -5.29 7.83 -18.16
C TRP A 103 -3.92 7.22 -18.49
N ALA A 104 -3.86 6.25 -19.41
CA ALA A 104 -2.59 5.64 -19.84
C ALA A 104 -1.62 6.70 -20.39
N LYS A 105 -2.10 7.59 -21.27
CA LYS A 105 -1.30 8.70 -21.81
C LYS A 105 -0.77 9.62 -20.71
N ALA A 106 -1.59 9.95 -19.71
CA ALA A 106 -1.17 10.79 -18.59
C ALA A 106 -0.07 10.14 -17.75
N VAL A 107 -0.21 8.83 -17.44
CA VAL A 107 0.81 8.07 -16.70
C VAL A 107 2.14 8.03 -17.46
N MET A 108 2.10 7.72 -18.76
CA MET A 108 3.31 7.66 -19.61
C MET A 108 3.98 9.03 -19.76
N ALA A 109 3.22 10.12 -19.75
CA ALA A 109 3.77 11.48 -19.75
C ALA A 109 4.47 11.83 -18.42
N LEU A 110 3.96 11.32 -17.29
CA LEU A 110 4.53 11.55 -15.96
C LEU A 110 5.75 10.68 -15.66
N VAL A 111 5.84 9.49 -16.24
CA VAL A 111 6.93 8.52 -16.01
C VAL A 111 7.56 8.12 -17.34
N PRO A 112 8.56 8.86 -17.84
CA PRO A 112 9.09 8.68 -19.21
C PRO A 112 9.70 7.31 -19.51
N SER A 113 10.10 6.55 -18.49
CA SER A 113 10.60 5.17 -18.65
C SER A 113 9.50 4.14 -18.94
N VAL A 114 8.22 4.52 -18.82
CA VAL A 114 7.08 3.63 -19.02
C VAL A 114 6.58 3.74 -20.46
N GLU A 115 6.85 2.70 -21.26
CA GLU A 115 6.43 2.63 -22.66
C GLU A 115 5.01 2.08 -22.85
N ARG A 116 4.54 1.25 -21.90
CA ARG A 116 3.20 0.64 -21.89
C ARG A 116 2.70 0.46 -20.45
N VAL A 117 1.40 0.53 -20.25
CA VAL A 117 0.76 0.38 -18.93
C VAL A 117 -0.38 -0.65 -18.95
N ARG A 118 -0.61 -1.28 -17.79
CA ARG A 118 -1.80 -2.06 -17.49
C ARG A 118 -2.27 -1.71 -16.07
N PHE A 119 -3.52 -1.30 -15.95
CA PHE A 119 -4.11 -0.93 -14.66
C PHE A 119 -4.52 -2.15 -13.85
N HIS A 120 -4.49 -1.99 -12.53
CA HIS A 120 -4.88 -2.97 -11.52
C HIS A 120 -5.69 -2.27 -10.43
N SER A 121 -6.41 -3.04 -9.61
CA SER A 121 -7.31 -2.49 -8.59
C SER A 121 -6.57 -2.08 -7.31
N SER A 122 -5.31 -2.50 -7.14
CA SER A 122 -4.51 -2.17 -5.97
C SER A 122 -3.00 -2.16 -6.24
N GLY A 123 -2.23 -1.56 -5.33
CA GLY A 123 -0.76 -1.65 -5.34
C GLY A 123 -0.26 -3.10 -5.17
N THR A 124 -0.91 -3.91 -4.33
CA THR A 124 -0.61 -5.34 -4.15
C THR A 124 -0.75 -6.12 -5.46
N GLU A 125 -1.79 -5.85 -6.25
CA GLU A 125 -1.95 -6.50 -7.56
C GLU A 125 -0.89 -6.03 -8.56
N ALA A 126 -0.55 -4.74 -8.55
CA ALA A 126 0.45 -4.18 -9.45
C ALA A 126 1.83 -4.80 -9.21
N THR A 127 2.27 -4.93 -7.96
CA THR A 127 3.56 -5.54 -7.60
C THR A 127 3.58 -7.05 -7.88
N LEU A 128 2.49 -7.76 -7.57
CA LEU A 128 2.34 -9.18 -7.91
C LEU A 128 2.50 -9.40 -9.42
N MET A 129 1.82 -8.58 -10.23
CA MET A 129 1.88 -8.71 -11.68
C MET A 129 3.23 -8.28 -12.26
N ALA A 130 3.90 -7.28 -11.68
CA ALA A 130 5.26 -6.91 -12.05
C ALA A 130 6.24 -8.08 -11.85
N MET A 131 6.18 -8.75 -10.69
CA MET A 131 7.03 -9.93 -10.42
C MET A 131 6.73 -11.08 -11.39
N ARG A 132 5.45 -11.34 -11.70
CA ARG A 132 5.06 -12.36 -12.69
C ARG A 132 5.57 -12.02 -14.08
N LEU A 133 5.45 -10.76 -14.50
CA LEU A 133 5.90 -10.31 -15.82
C LEU A 133 7.42 -10.43 -15.97
N ALA A 134 8.19 -10.05 -14.94
CA ALA A 134 9.64 -10.19 -14.93
C ALA A 134 10.07 -11.66 -15.11
N ARG A 135 9.44 -12.58 -14.36
CA ARG A 135 9.68 -14.03 -14.49
C ARG A 135 9.33 -14.53 -15.90
N ALA A 136 8.16 -14.14 -16.42
CA ALA A 136 7.71 -14.55 -17.75
C ALA A 136 8.62 -14.03 -18.88
N TYR A 137 9.10 -12.79 -18.77
CA TYR A 137 9.97 -12.17 -19.77
C TYR A 137 11.38 -12.79 -19.78
N THR A 138 11.95 -13.02 -18.59
CA THR A 138 13.34 -13.51 -18.47
C THR A 138 13.45 -15.04 -18.51
N GLY A 139 12.36 -15.77 -18.26
CA GLY A 139 12.37 -17.22 -18.06
C GLY A 139 12.97 -17.66 -16.71
N LYS A 140 13.33 -16.71 -15.85
CA LYS A 140 13.97 -16.94 -14.55
C LYS A 140 12.95 -17.04 -13.42
N ARG A 141 13.31 -17.68 -12.31
CA ARG A 141 12.36 -18.01 -11.24
C ARG A 141 12.36 -17.03 -10.08
N LYS A 142 13.51 -16.47 -9.72
CA LYS A 142 13.66 -15.71 -8.48
C LYS A 142 13.44 -14.22 -8.67
N VAL A 143 12.93 -13.55 -7.63
CA VAL A 143 12.88 -12.08 -7.56
C VAL A 143 13.65 -11.64 -6.32
N MET A 144 14.51 -10.65 -6.48
CA MET A 144 15.23 -10.04 -5.36
C MET A 144 14.41 -8.90 -4.77
N LYS A 145 14.35 -8.85 -3.44
CA LYS A 145 13.68 -7.81 -2.67
C LYS A 145 14.63 -7.31 -1.57
N LEU A 146 14.59 -6.01 -1.29
CA LEU A 146 15.25 -5.43 -0.12
C LEU A 146 14.42 -5.70 1.15
N GLN A 147 15.07 -6.16 2.22
CA GLN A 147 14.40 -6.46 3.49
C GLN A 147 13.60 -5.25 4.00
N ASP A 148 12.46 -5.51 4.63
CA ASP A 148 11.49 -4.52 5.17
C ASP A 148 10.74 -3.66 4.14
N HIS A 149 11.17 -3.61 2.88
CA HIS A 149 10.42 -2.92 1.84
C HIS A 149 9.01 -3.53 1.68
N PHE A 150 7.99 -2.69 1.67
CA PHE A 150 6.59 -3.06 1.60
C PHE A 150 6.07 -3.01 0.16
N HIS A 151 5.70 -4.17 -0.37
CA HIS A 151 5.18 -4.32 -1.73
C HIS A 151 3.77 -4.94 -1.75
N GLY A 152 3.01 -4.73 -0.68
CA GLY A 152 1.71 -5.37 -0.46
C GLY A 152 1.84 -6.67 0.34
N TRP A 153 0.72 -7.38 0.44
CA TRP A 153 0.57 -8.55 1.33
C TRP A 153 0.50 -9.89 0.60
N HIS A 154 0.70 -9.91 -0.72
CA HIS A 154 0.71 -11.15 -1.49
C HIS A 154 1.94 -12.01 -1.14
N ASP A 155 1.87 -13.32 -1.41
CA ASP A 155 2.84 -14.32 -0.94
C ASP A 155 4.31 -13.92 -1.11
N TYR A 156 4.70 -13.51 -2.32
CA TYR A 156 6.08 -13.11 -2.62
C TYR A 156 6.51 -11.83 -1.89
N ALA A 157 5.62 -10.87 -1.69
CA ALA A 157 5.94 -9.60 -1.04
C ALA A 157 6.17 -9.75 0.46
N MET A 158 5.61 -10.79 1.08
CA MET A 158 5.82 -11.10 2.50
C MET A 158 7.22 -11.66 2.80
N ALA A 159 7.98 -12.08 1.79
CA ALA A 159 9.36 -12.52 1.99
C ALA A 159 10.21 -11.38 2.57
N GLY A 160 10.93 -11.64 3.67
CA GLY A 160 11.74 -10.63 4.35
C GLY A 160 10.94 -9.50 5.02
N SER A 161 9.65 -9.73 5.33
CA SER A 161 8.86 -8.86 6.23
C SER A 161 9.09 -9.27 7.69
N ASP A 162 8.99 -8.29 8.59
CA ASP A 162 8.94 -8.47 10.05
C ASP A 162 7.62 -9.08 10.57
N ARG A 163 6.62 -9.28 9.69
CA ARG A 163 5.30 -9.81 10.05
C ARG A 163 5.22 -11.33 9.87
N PRO A 164 4.62 -12.06 10.83
CA PRO A 164 4.34 -13.48 10.64
C PRO A 164 3.36 -13.64 9.47
N SER A 165 3.66 -14.59 8.58
CA SER A 165 2.85 -14.84 7.39
C SER A 165 2.43 -16.31 7.30
N PRO A 166 1.67 -16.81 8.28
CA PRO A 166 1.23 -18.20 8.29
C PRO A 166 0.36 -18.50 7.07
N GLY A 167 0.53 -19.70 6.50
CA GLY A 167 -0.25 -20.16 5.35
C GLY A 167 0.38 -19.92 3.97
N ILE A 168 1.47 -19.14 3.90
CA ILE A 168 2.26 -19.03 2.66
C ILE A 168 3.12 -20.29 2.49
N PRO A 169 3.06 -20.97 1.33
CA PRO A 169 3.94 -22.11 1.05
C PRO A 169 5.42 -21.72 1.05
N GLU A 170 6.27 -22.60 1.58
CA GLU A 170 7.73 -22.37 1.63
C GLU A 170 8.32 -22.09 0.25
N ALA A 171 7.81 -22.77 -0.80
CA ALA A 171 8.21 -22.54 -2.19
C ALA A 171 8.02 -21.08 -2.66
N SER A 172 7.05 -20.34 -2.10
CA SER A 172 6.90 -18.91 -2.38
C SER A 172 8.11 -18.12 -1.86
N PHE A 173 8.62 -18.44 -0.66
CA PHE A 173 9.80 -17.80 -0.09
C PHE A 173 11.10 -18.25 -0.76
N GLU A 174 11.22 -19.52 -1.17
CA GLU A 174 12.38 -20.02 -1.94
C GLU A 174 12.54 -19.32 -3.31
N SER A 175 11.43 -18.79 -3.84
CA SER A 175 11.42 -18.00 -5.07
C SER A 175 11.83 -16.53 -4.88
N MET A 176 12.25 -16.15 -3.68
CA MET A 176 12.64 -14.79 -3.31
C MET A 176 14.08 -14.76 -2.79
N VAL A 177 14.81 -13.71 -3.14
CA VAL A 177 16.15 -13.41 -2.61
C VAL A 177 16.05 -12.15 -1.78
N ILE A 178 16.37 -12.23 -0.49
CA ILE A 178 16.27 -11.09 0.43
C ILE A 178 17.66 -10.54 0.72
N VAL A 179 17.85 -9.25 0.43
CA VAL A 179 19.08 -8.53 0.78
C VAL A 179 18.84 -7.74 2.08
N PRO A 180 19.64 -7.92 3.13
CA PRO A 180 19.51 -7.18 4.39
C PRO A 180 19.92 -5.71 4.28
N PRO A 181 19.39 -4.80 5.14
CA PRO A 181 19.66 -3.35 5.07
C PRO A 181 21.13 -2.99 5.22
N ALA A 182 21.85 -3.72 6.06
CA ALA A 182 23.27 -3.49 6.32
C ALA A 182 24.16 -3.69 5.08
N THR A 183 23.67 -4.37 4.04
CA THR A 183 24.45 -4.71 2.86
C THR A 183 23.70 -4.42 1.57
N PHE A 184 22.79 -3.44 1.52
CA PHE A 184 22.01 -3.20 0.30
C PHE A 184 22.87 -3.03 -0.95
N ASP A 185 23.91 -2.19 -0.94
CA ASP A 185 24.74 -1.95 -2.13
C ASP A 185 25.53 -3.20 -2.55
N ALA A 186 26.45 -3.66 -1.70
CA ALA A 186 27.30 -4.80 -2.01
C ALA A 186 26.52 -6.12 -2.12
N GLY A 187 25.42 -6.26 -1.36
CA GLY A 187 24.61 -7.46 -1.33
C GLY A 187 23.70 -7.62 -2.55
N VAL A 188 23.19 -6.52 -3.12
CA VAL A 188 22.48 -6.58 -4.41
C VAL A 188 23.43 -7.02 -5.51
N GLU A 189 24.61 -6.39 -5.62
CA GLU A 189 25.60 -6.73 -6.65
C GLU A 189 26.08 -8.19 -6.50
N ASP A 190 26.44 -8.58 -5.27
CA ASP A 190 26.90 -9.93 -4.97
C ASP A 190 25.85 -11.00 -5.30
N ALA A 191 24.58 -10.77 -4.93
CA ALA A 191 23.51 -11.71 -5.22
C ALA A 191 23.23 -11.82 -6.73
N LEU A 192 23.25 -10.70 -7.48
CA LEU A 192 23.10 -10.72 -8.93
C LEU A 192 24.26 -11.44 -9.64
N ASN A 193 25.49 -11.30 -9.14
CA ASN A 193 26.67 -11.97 -9.69
C ASN A 193 26.67 -13.49 -9.41
N ARG A 194 26.13 -13.91 -8.25
CA ARG A 194 26.13 -15.33 -7.84
C ARG A 194 24.93 -16.12 -8.35
N ASP A 195 23.78 -15.48 -8.54
CA ASP A 195 22.54 -16.15 -8.89
C ASP A 195 21.98 -15.69 -10.25
N PRO A 196 22.29 -16.39 -11.34
CA PRO A 196 21.79 -16.03 -12.66
C PRO A 196 20.27 -16.24 -12.81
N ASP A 197 19.60 -16.89 -11.85
CA ASP A 197 18.15 -17.17 -11.85
C ASP A 197 17.30 -16.03 -11.26
N ILE A 198 17.91 -14.85 -11.01
CA ILE A 198 17.18 -13.64 -10.59
C ILE A 198 16.61 -12.90 -11.81
N ALA A 199 15.28 -12.79 -11.85
CA ALA A 199 14.48 -12.15 -12.89
C ALA A 199 14.46 -10.62 -12.77
N ALA A 200 14.35 -10.10 -11.55
CA ALA A 200 14.24 -8.68 -11.26
C ALA A 200 14.63 -8.35 -9.82
N VAL A 201 14.90 -7.07 -9.59
CA VAL A 201 15.02 -6.45 -8.26
C VAL A 201 13.80 -5.54 -8.07
N ILE A 202 13.15 -5.63 -6.91
CA ILE A 202 12.07 -4.73 -6.50
C ILE A 202 12.46 -3.96 -5.24
N LEU A 203 12.16 -2.64 -5.23
CA LEU A 203 12.49 -1.75 -4.12
C LEU A 203 11.50 -0.58 -4.00
N GLU A 204 11.57 0.12 -2.87
CA GLU A 204 10.90 1.39 -2.59
C GLU A 204 11.99 2.47 -2.71
N PRO A 205 11.84 3.48 -3.58
CA PRO A 205 12.95 4.37 -3.93
C PRO A 205 13.39 5.27 -2.78
N THR A 206 12.49 5.61 -1.86
CA THR A 206 12.78 6.40 -0.65
C THR A 206 13.29 5.55 0.50
N GLY A 207 13.32 4.23 0.36
CA GLY A 207 13.44 3.27 1.46
C GLY A 207 12.08 2.85 2.03
N ALA A 208 12.11 1.80 2.86
CA ALA A 208 10.90 1.12 3.32
C ALA A 208 9.93 2.05 4.05
N HIS A 209 8.64 1.82 3.82
CA HIS A 209 7.54 2.56 4.41
C HIS A 209 7.64 4.06 4.16
N TYR A 210 7.91 4.45 2.90
CA TYR A 210 8.06 5.85 2.51
C TYR A 210 9.20 6.56 3.26
N GLY A 211 10.32 5.85 3.43
CA GLY A 211 11.54 6.40 4.03
C GLY A 211 11.58 6.44 5.55
N GLN A 212 10.72 5.69 6.25
CA GLN A 212 10.92 5.44 7.68
C GLN A 212 12.21 4.66 7.94
N LEU A 213 12.58 3.79 6.99
CA LEU A 213 13.88 3.15 6.90
C LEU A 213 14.54 3.59 5.57
N PRO A 214 15.28 4.70 5.56
CA PRO A 214 15.86 5.24 4.33
C PRO A 214 16.83 4.25 3.67
N SER A 215 16.74 4.11 2.35
CA SER A 215 17.80 3.45 1.58
C SER A 215 18.91 4.47 1.31
N THR A 216 20.05 4.34 1.96
CA THR A 216 21.24 5.13 1.62
C THR A 216 21.95 4.47 0.45
N PHE A 217 21.64 4.91 -0.77
CA PHE A 217 22.47 4.63 -1.93
C PHE A 217 23.53 5.75 -2.03
N PRO A 218 24.83 5.44 -2.20
CA PRO A 218 25.85 6.46 -2.38
C PRO A 218 25.47 7.33 -3.58
N SER A 219 25.58 8.65 -3.45
CA SER A 219 25.42 9.56 -4.58
C SER A 219 26.49 9.25 -5.62
N SER A 220 26.04 8.86 -6.82
CA SER A 220 26.86 8.69 -8.03
C SER A 220 27.66 9.95 -8.37
#